data_AF-A2AVP3-F1
#
_entry.id   AF-A2AVP3-F1
#
_cell.length_a   1.000
_cell.length_b   1.000
_cell.length_c   1.000
_cell.angle_alpha   90.00
_cell.angle_beta   90.00
_cell.angle_gamma   90.00
#
_symmetry.space_group_name_H-M   'P 1'
#
loop_
_entity.id
_entity.type
_entity.pdbx_description
1 polymer ?
#
loop_
_entity_poly.entity_id
_entity_poly.type
_entity_poly.pdbx_seq_one_letter_code
_entity_poly.pdbx_strand_id
1 'polypeptide(L)'
;MTTLDDKLLGEKLQYYYSTSEDEDSDHEDKDRGRGAPAISSTPAEAELAGEGISINTGPKGVINDWRRFKQLETEQREEQCREMERLIKKLSMSCRSHLDEEEEQQKQKDLQEKISGKMTLKEFGTKDKNLDDEEFLQQYRKQRMEEMRQQFHKGPQFKQVFEIPSGEGFLDMIDKEQKSTLIMVHIYEDGVP
;
A
#
# COMPACT_ATOMS: atom_id res chain seq x y z
N MET A 1 -4.67 21.25 -40.69
CA MET A 1 -3.19 21.10 -40.73
C MET A 1 -2.72 20.95 -39.30
N THR A 2 -2.05 19.84 -38.97
CA THR A 2 -1.50 19.57 -37.63
C THR A 2 -0.18 20.32 -37.46
N THR A 3 -0.02 21.02 -36.33
CA THR A 3 1.22 21.75 -36.02
C THR A 3 2.28 20.78 -35.49
N LEU A 4 3.56 21.17 -35.58
CA LEU A 4 4.69 20.33 -35.17
C LEU A 4 4.63 19.90 -33.70
N ASP A 5 4.02 20.73 -32.85
CA ASP A 5 3.85 20.45 -31.43
C ASP A 5 2.89 19.26 -31.18
N ASP A 6 1.87 19.06 -32.01
CA ASP A 6 0.92 17.93 -31.87
C ASP A 6 1.57 16.58 -32.16
N LYS A 7 2.58 16.54 -33.05
CA LYS A 7 3.34 15.31 -33.35
C LYS A 7 4.35 14.97 -32.27
N LEU A 8 4.78 15.96 -31.49
CA LEU A 8 5.78 15.77 -30.44
C LEU A 8 5.15 15.40 -29.09
N LEU A 9 3.95 15.92 -28.79
CA LEU A 9 3.23 15.68 -27.54
C LEU A 9 2.17 14.57 -27.59
N GLY A 10 1.87 14.02 -28.78
CA GLY A 10 0.81 13.02 -28.98
C GLY A 10 -0.58 13.68 -29.05
N GLU A 11 -1.46 13.16 -29.93
CA GLU A 11 -2.80 13.72 -30.13
C GLU A 11 -3.58 13.81 -28.81
N LYS A 12 -4.00 15.03 -28.47
CA LYS A 12 -4.77 15.32 -27.27
C LYS A 12 -6.21 14.80 -27.44
N LEU A 13 -6.46 13.52 -27.13
CA LEU A 13 -7.83 13.01 -27.01
C LEU A 13 -8.50 13.65 -25.79
N GLN A 14 -9.20 14.77 -26.00
CA GLN A 14 -10.06 15.37 -24.99
C GLN A 14 -11.39 14.61 -24.93
N TYR A 15 -11.51 13.70 -23.98
CA TYR A 15 -12.78 13.05 -23.59
C TYR A 15 -13.47 13.79 -22.44
N TYR A 16 -13.58 15.12 -22.53
CA TYR A 16 -14.42 15.85 -21.58
C TYR A 16 -15.81 16.00 -22.17
N TYR A 17 -16.76 15.31 -21.55
CA TYR A 17 -18.19 15.55 -21.72
C TYR A 17 -18.46 16.98 -21.23
N SER A 18 -18.62 17.91 -22.17
CA SER A 18 -19.16 19.23 -21.89
C SER A 18 -20.62 19.06 -21.48
N THR A 19 -20.89 19.06 -20.19
CA THR A 19 -22.24 19.36 -19.70
C THR A 19 -22.49 20.82 -19.99
N SER A 20 -23.27 21.07 -21.03
CA SER A 20 -23.81 22.37 -21.39
C SER A 20 -24.63 22.93 -20.22
N GLU A 21 -24.37 24.20 -19.90
CA GLU A 21 -25.24 25.10 -19.15
C GLU A 21 -26.69 24.99 -19.64
N ASP A 22 -27.63 24.73 -18.73
CA ASP A 22 -28.94 25.41 -18.68
C ASP A 22 -29.71 25.04 -17.40
N GLU A 23 -30.45 26.04 -16.91
CA GLU A 23 -31.47 26.06 -15.83
C GLU A 23 -31.04 26.42 -14.40
N ASP A 24 -30.95 27.74 -14.23
CA ASP A 24 -31.54 28.55 -13.17
C ASP A 24 -32.57 27.81 -12.27
N SER A 25 -32.26 27.70 -10.97
CA SER A 25 -33.26 27.42 -9.95
C SER A 25 -32.82 28.03 -8.63
N ASP A 26 -33.29 29.25 -8.38
CA ASP A 26 -33.36 29.88 -7.08
C ASP A 26 -33.92 28.93 -6.03
N HIS A 27 -33.16 28.69 -4.97
CA HIS A 27 -33.75 28.37 -3.68
C HIS A 27 -32.90 28.94 -2.56
N GLU A 28 -33.38 30.06 -2.01
CA GLU A 28 -32.91 30.58 -0.74
C GLU A 28 -33.28 29.64 0.42
N ASP A 29 -32.44 29.74 1.45
CA ASP A 29 -32.76 29.61 2.88
C ASP A 29 -32.65 28.21 3.55
N LYS A 30 -31.51 27.93 4.22
CA LYS A 30 -31.32 28.13 5.69
C LYS A 30 -30.12 27.38 6.27
N ASP A 31 -29.16 28.16 6.75
CA ASP A 31 -28.37 28.05 7.98
C ASP A 31 -28.22 26.67 8.67
N ARG A 32 -27.00 26.09 8.60
CA ARG A 32 -26.30 25.48 9.76
C ARG A 32 -24.79 25.53 9.55
N GLY A 33 -24.12 26.48 10.19
CA GLY A 33 -22.66 26.53 10.24
C GLY A 33 -22.03 25.36 11.02
N ARG A 34 -20.86 24.91 10.56
CA ARG A 34 -19.67 24.69 11.42
C ARG A 34 -18.44 24.42 10.55
N GLY A 35 -17.30 24.89 11.04
CA GLY A 35 -16.06 25.05 10.29
C GLY A 35 -15.44 23.76 9.76
N ALA A 36 -14.67 23.94 8.69
CA ALA A 36 -13.72 22.97 8.18
C ALA A 36 -12.73 22.53 9.27
N PRO A 37 -12.45 21.23 9.45
CA PRO A 37 -11.23 20.80 10.10
C PRO A 37 -10.15 20.60 9.03
N ALA A 38 -9.03 21.28 9.22
CA ALA A 38 -7.76 20.92 8.62
C ALA A 38 -7.40 19.50 9.09
N ILE A 39 -7.30 18.56 8.15
CA ILE A 39 -7.00 17.16 8.46
C ILE A 39 -5.49 17.02 8.58
N SER A 40 -5.04 17.06 9.83
CA SER A 40 -3.71 16.67 10.27
C SER A 40 -3.43 15.20 9.96
N SER A 41 -2.25 14.95 9.43
CA SER A 41 -1.66 13.64 9.20
C SER A 41 -1.42 12.84 10.49
N THR A 42 -2.24 11.82 10.75
CA THR A 42 -1.90 10.67 11.59
C THR A 42 -2.58 9.40 11.02
N PRO A 43 -1.91 8.21 11.07
CA PRO A 43 -2.47 6.99 10.50
C PRO A 43 -3.44 6.36 11.50
N ALA A 44 -4.74 6.56 11.27
CA ALA A 44 -5.79 5.84 11.97
C ALA A 44 -6.11 4.53 11.21
N GLU A 45 -5.22 3.54 11.29
CA GLU A 45 -5.45 2.22 10.67
C GLU A 45 -6.37 1.29 11.49
N ALA A 46 -6.91 1.73 12.64
CA ALA A 46 -7.66 0.84 13.53
C ALA A 46 -9.15 1.17 13.74
N GLU A 47 -9.70 2.28 13.23
CA GLU A 47 -11.07 2.71 13.57
C GLU A 47 -12.03 2.89 12.38
N LEU A 48 -11.74 2.32 11.21
CA LEU A 48 -12.67 2.35 10.06
C LEU A 48 -13.34 1.01 9.74
N ALA A 49 -13.15 0.00 10.58
CA ALA A 49 -13.91 -1.26 10.48
C ALA A 49 -15.38 -1.12 10.95
N GLY A 50 -15.77 0.06 11.47
CA GLY A 50 -17.10 0.32 12.04
C GLY A 50 -18.13 0.99 11.12
N GLU A 51 -17.71 1.57 9.99
CA GLU A 51 -18.63 2.11 8.99
C GLU A 51 -18.68 1.13 7.82
N GLY A 52 -19.86 0.61 7.47
CA GLY A 52 -20.09 -0.49 6.51
C GLY A 52 -19.69 -0.24 5.04
N ILE A 53 -18.69 0.61 4.79
CA ILE A 53 -18.05 0.80 3.50
C ILE A 53 -17.08 -0.36 3.28
N SER A 54 -17.44 -1.31 2.41
CA SER A 54 -16.55 -2.40 2.01
C SER A 54 -15.33 -1.85 1.25
N ILE A 55 -14.19 -1.79 1.94
CA ILE A 55 -12.91 -1.31 1.40
C ILE A 55 -11.98 -2.45 0.96
N ASN A 56 -12.39 -3.72 1.12
CA ASN A 56 -11.54 -4.89 0.87
C ASN A 56 -11.87 -5.62 -0.44
N THR A 57 -12.99 -5.30 -1.10
CA THR A 57 -13.50 -6.05 -2.26
C THR A 57 -14.00 -5.13 -3.38
N GLY A 58 -13.97 -5.61 -4.63
CA GLY A 58 -14.46 -4.89 -5.79
C GLY A 58 -13.62 -3.65 -6.16
N PRO A 59 -14.19 -2.66 -6.90
CA PRO A 59 -13.44 -1.48 -7.34
C PRO A 59 -12.83 -0.67 -6.20
N LYS A 60 -13.50 -0.61 -5.03
CA LYS A 60 -12.98 0.08 -3.83
C LYS A 60 -11.77 -0.63 -3.24
N GLY A 61 -11.77 -1.96 -3.21
CA GLY A 61 -10.62 -2.76 -2.80
C GLY A 61 -9.40 -2.50 -3.67
N VAL A 62 -9.58 -2.45 -4.99
CA VAL A 62 -8.49 -2.13 -5.93
C VAL A 62 -7.92 -0.73 -5.68
N ILE A 63 -8.79 0.27 -5.47
CA ILE A 63 -8.35 1.64 -5.17
C ILE A 63 -7.59 1.70 -3.83
N ASN A 64 -8.08 0.98 -2.81
CA ASN A 64 -7.44 0.93 -1.50
C ASN A 64 -6.05 0.27 -1.56
N ASP A 65 -5.96 -0.88 -2.23
CA ASP A 65 -4.68 -1.57 -2.45
C ASP A 65 -3.70 -0.69 -3.24
N TRP A 66 -4.18 0.05 -4.26
CA TRP A 66 -3.34 1.00 -5.02
C TRP A 66 -2.83 2.17 -4.17
N ARG A 67 -3.67 2.73 -3.28
CA ARG A 67 -3.23 3.79 -2.36
C ARG A 67 -2.14 3.28 -1.42
N ARG A 68 -2.34 2.10 -0.83
CA ARG A 68 -1.35 1.47 0.06
C ARG A 68 -0.05 1.16 -0.70
N PHE A 69 -0.16 0.65 -1.93
CA PHE A 69 0.99 0.43 -2.81
C PHE A 69 1.79 1.72 -3.05
N LYS A 70 1.11 2.82 -3.41
CA LYS A 70 1.79 4.11 -3.66
C LYS A 70 2.46 4.67 -2.41
N GLN A 71 1.83 4.50 -1.25
CA GLN A 71 2.43 4.89 0.03
C GLN A 71 3.71 4.11 0.33
N LEU A 72 3.69 2.78 0.18
CA LEU A 72 4.88 1.94 0.37
C LEU A 72 6.00 2.30 -0.61
N GLU A 73 5.67 2.60 -1.85
CA GLU A 73 6.64 3.03 -2.86
C GLU A 73 7.31 4.36 -2.46
N THR A 74 6.54 5.32 -1.92
CA THR A 74 7.10 6.58 -1.43
C THR A 74 7.96 6.40 -0.19
N GLU A 75 7.52 5.59 0.78
CA GLU A 75 8.27 5.31 2.00
C GLU A 75 9.61 4.63 1.69
N GLN A 76 9.61 3.63 0.79
CA GLN A 76 10.85 2.97 0.37
C GLN A 76 11.82 3.95 -0.30
N ARG A 77 11.32 4.86 -1.13
CA ARG A 77 12.16 5.88 -1.80
C ARG A 77 12.75 6.85 -0.78
N GLU A 78 11.96 7.30 0.19
CA GLU A 78 12.43 8.17 1.27
C GLU A 78 13.47 7.47 2.16
N GLU A 79 13.26 6.19 2.49
CA GLU A 79 14.21 5.38 3.23
C GLU A 79 15.54 5.24 2.48
N GLN A 80 15.51 4.94 1.17
CA GLN A 80 16.71 4.87 0.34
C GLN A 80 17.46 6.22 0.30
N CYS A 81 16.73 7.33 0.17
CA CYS A 81 17.34 8.66 0.21
C CYS A 81 18.01 8.94 1.56
N ARG A 82 17.34 8.60 2.66
CA ARG A 82 17.87 8.76 4.02
C ARG A 82 19.08 7.88 4.27
N GLU A 83 19.09 6.64 3.78
CA GLU A 83 20.25 5.75 3.86
C GLU A 83 21.43 6.28 3.04
N MET A 84 21.16 6.78 1.82
CA MET A 84 22.17 7.39 0.98
C MET A 84 22.78 8.63 1.65
N GLU A 85 21.96 9.51 2.21
CA GLU A 85 22.42 10.69 2.94
C GLU A 85 23.29 10.30 4.14
N ARG A 86 22.87 9.29 4.91
CA ARG A 86 23.66 8.74 6.03
C ARG A 86 24.99 8.19 5.55
N LEU A 87 25.01 7.51 4.40
CA LEU A 87 26.23 6.96 3.81
C LEU A 87 27.17 8.07 3.35
N ILE A 88 26.66 9.09 2.64
CA ILE A 88 27.42 10.28 2.24
C ILE A 88 28.02 10.96 3.46
N LYS A 89 27.22 11.18 4.51
CA LYS A 89 27.68 11.80 5.77
C LYS A 89 28.78 10.99 6.45
N LYS A 90 28.67 9.66 6.49
CA LYS A 90 29.72 8.79 7.04
C LYS A 90 31.03 8.88 6.24
N LEU A 91 30.94 8.88 4.91
CA LEU A 91 32.10 8.96 4.03
C LEU A 91 32.74 10.35 4.06
N SER A 92 31.95 11.41 4.13
CA SER A 92 32.44 12.80 4.19
C SER A 92 33.06 13.17 5.53
N MET A 93 32.66 12.52 6.64
CA MET A 93 33.26 12.73 7.95
C MET A 93 34.65 12.10 8.13
N SER A 94 35.18 11.40 7.11
CA SER A 94 36.45 10.67 7.21
C SER A 94 37.70 11.43 6.72
N CYS A 95 37.63 12.75 6.52
CA CYS A 95 38.80 13.55 6.08
C CYS A 95 39.55 14.17 7.28
N ARG A 96 40.83 13.80 7.49
CA ARG A 96 41.77 14.49 8.41
C ARG A 96 43.14 14.67 7.74
N SER A 97 43.71 15.87 7.95
CA SER A 97 45.12 16.30 7.83
C SER A 97 45.62 16.83 6.48
N HIS A 98 45.98 18.12 6.49
CA HIS A 98 46.42 19.03 5.41
C HIS A 98 47.84 18.72 4.85
N LEU A 99 48.10 17.51 4.35
CA LEU A 99 49.42 17.20 3.73
C LEU A 99 49.38 16.49 2.37
N ASP A 100 48.22 16.20 1.78
CA ASP A 100 48.11 15.59 0.43
C ASP A 100 46.93 16.15 -0.39
N GLU A 101 46.83 17.48 -0.50
CA GLU A 101 45.68 18.17 -1.10
C GLU A 101 45.49 17.90 -2.61
N GLU A 102 46.54 17.61 -3.37
CA GLU A 102 46.44 17.39 -4.82
C GLU A 102 46.00 15.97 -5.18
N GLU A 103 46.53 14.96 -4.51
CA GLU A 103 46.12 13.56 -4.72
C GLU A 103 44.69 13.31 -4.20
N GLU A 104 44.29 14.04 -3.14
CA GLU A 104 42.91 14.05 -2.64
C GLU A 104 41.93 14.76 -3.56
N GLN A 105 42.29 15.90 -4.17
CA GLN A 105 41.41 16.54 -5.16
C GLN A 105 41.12 15.60 -6.34
N GLN A 106 42.12 14.82 -6.76
CA GLN A 106 41.95 13.80 -7.79
C GLN A 106 41.02 12.68 -7.32
N LYS A 107 41.22 12.14 -6.10
CA LYS A 107 40.37 11.10 -5.51
C LYS A 107 38.95 11.59 -5.23
N GLN A 108 38.77 12.85 -4.85
CA GLN A 108 37.48 13.46 -4.58
C GLN A 108 36.71 13.68 -5.88
N LYS A 109 37.37 14.11 -6.96
CA LYS A 109 36.77 14.17 -8.31
C LYS A 109 36.37 12.79 -8.80
N ASP A 110 37.24 11.78 -8.65
CA ASP A 110 36.95 10.40 -9.03
C ASP A 110 35.80 9.79 -8.18
N LEU A 111 35.71 10.15 -6.89
CA LEU A 111 34.60 9.76 -6.03
C LEU A 111 33.30 10.46 -6.44
N GLN A 112 33.37 11.75 -6.79
CA GLN A 112 32.24 12.55 -7.22
C GLN A 112 31.72 12.07 -8.58
N GLU A 113 32.61 11.66 -9.48
CA GLU A 113 32.29 11.02 -10.76
C GLU A 113 31.70 9.62 -10.57
N LYS A 114 32.16 8.85 -9.58
CA LYS A 114 31.52 7.58 -9.19
C LYS A 114 30.14 7.77 -8.58
N ILE A 115 29.94 8.82 -7.80
CA ILE A 115 28.65 9.16 -7.21
C ILE A 115 27.70 9.65 -8.31
N SER A 116 28.15 10.56 -9.18
CA SER A 116 27.35 11.06 -10.30
C SER A 116 27.05 9.92 -11.28
N GLY A 117 28.03 9.07 -11.61
CA GLY A 117 27.83 7.91 -12.47
C GLY A 117 26.82 6.91 -11.91
N LYS A 118 26.81 6.66 -10.59
CA LYS A 118 25.77 5.82 -9.94
C LYS A 118 24.39 6.49 -9.94
N MET A 119 24.34 7.82 -9.79
CA MET A 119 23.10 8.60 -9.87
C MET A 119 22.54 8.58 -11.29
N THR A 120 23.39 8.82 -12.29
CA THR A 120 23.04 8.77 -13.71
C THR A 120 22.64 7.36 -14.15
N LEU A 121 23.26 6.30 -13.63
CA LEU A 121 22.84 4.92 -13.89
C LEU A 121 21.42 4.64 -13.33
N LYS A 122 21.09 5.22 -12.17
CA LYS A 122 19.73 5.16 -11.58
C LYS A 122 18.70 5.97 -12.39
N GLU A 123 19.13 7.03 -13.06
CA GLU A 123 18.28 7.87 -13.94
C GLU A 123 18.02 7.23 -15.33
N PHE A 124 19.00 6.51 -15.89
CA PHE A 124 18.84 5.74 -17.13
C PHE A 124 17.94 4.49 -17.00
N GLY A 125 17.61 4.08 -15.77
CA GLY A 125 16.72 2.95 -15.43
C GLY A 125 15.24 3.16 -15.78
N THR A 126 14.88 4.03 -16.74
CA THR A 126 13.46 4.25 -17.09
C THR A 126 12.81 3.02 -17.73
N LYS A 127 13.60 2.09 -18.30
CA LYS A 127 13.15 0.73 -18.66
C LYS A 127 13.12 -0.24 -17.48
N ASP A 128 13.99 -0.06 -16.49
CA ASP A 128 13.99 -0.82 -15.23
C ASP A 128 12.79 -0.48 -14.37
N LYS A 129 12.30 0.77 -14.36
CA LYS A 129 11.11 1.17 -13.60
C LYS A 129 9.91 0.25 -13.83
N ASN A 130 9.63 -0.14 -15.08
CA ASN A 130 8.50 -1.04 -15.37
C ASN A 130 8.74 -2.49 -14.89
N LEU A 131 9.98 -2.95 -14.86
CA LEU A 131 10.35 -4.29 -14.37
C LEU A 131 10.38 -4.31 -12.84
N ASP A 132 10.94 -3.27 -12.23
CA ASP A 132 10.93 -2.99 -10.80
C ASP A 132 9.49 -2.86 -10.29
N ASP A 133 8.61 -2.17 -11.03
CA ASP A 133 7.19 -2.04 -10.71
C ASP A 133 6.47 -3.39 -10.73
N GLU A 134 6.75 -4.26 -11.72
CA GLU A 134 6.18 -5.61 -11.80
C GLU A 134 6.67 -6.52 -10.68
N GLU A 135 7.97 -6.52 -10.38
CA GLU A 135 8.52 -7.32 -9.28
C GLU A 135 7.96 -6.86 -7.93
N PHE A 136 7.91 -5.56 -7.70
CA PHE A 136 7.34 -4.99 -6.48
C PHE A 136 5.84 -5.31 -6.35
N LEU A 137 5.08 -5.26 -7.45
CA LEU A 137 3.67 -5.65 -7.42
C LEU A 137 3.48 -7.14 -7.12
N GLN A 138 4.36 -8.00 -7.62
CA GLN A 138 4.36 -9.43 -7.26
C GLN A 138 4.66 -9.63 -5.76
N GLN A 139 5.65 -8.93 -5.22
CA GLN A 139 5.97 -8.96 -3.80
C GLN A 139 4.79 -8.46 -2.95
N TYR A 140 4.16 -7.37 -3.36
CA TYR A 140 2.98 -6.82 -2.69
C TYR A 140 1.81 -7.82 -2.68
N ARG A 141 1.49 -8.46 -3.82
CA ARG A 141 0.46 -9.53 -3.89
C ARG A 141 0.78 -10.67 -2.95
N LYS A 142 2.04 -11.13 -2.92
CA LYS A 142 2.49 -12.20 -2.02
C LYS A 142 2.35 -11.80 -0.54
N GLN A 143 2.74 -10.58 -0.20
CA GLN A 143 2.61 -10.04 1.15
C GLN A 143 1.14 -9.97 1.58
N ARG A 144 0.24 -9.46 0.74
CA ARG A 144 -1.20 -9.38 1.04
C ARG A 144 -1.82 -10.76 1.25
N MET A 145 -1.46 -11.74 0.44
CA MET A 145 -1.89 -13.13 0.63
C MET A 145 -1.38 -13.70 1.96
N GLU A 146 -0.13 -13.41 2.32
CA GLU A 146 0.46 -13.87 3.57
C GLU A 146 -0.19 -13.21 4.79
N GLU A 147 -0.42 -11.89 4.75
CA GLU A 147 -1.14 -11.15 5.80
C GLU A 147 -2.52 -11.77 6.04
N MET A 148 -3.27 -12.03 4.97
CA MET A 148 -4.57 -12.72 5.04
C MET A 148 -4.40 -14.11 5.66
N ARG A 149 -3.45 -14.90 5.17
CA ARG A 149 -3.17 -16.25 5.70
C ARG A 149 -2.93 -16.21 7.20
N GLN A 150 -2.05 -15.33 7.68
CA GLN A 150 -1.73 -15.20 9.09
C GLN A 150 -2.91 -14.75 9.95
N GLN A 151 -3.83 -13.95 9.40
CA GLN A 151 -5.05 -13.58 10.12
C GLN A 151 -5.97 -14.79 10.35
N PHE A 152 -6.10 -15.68 9.35
CA PHE A 152 -6.97 -16.86 9.46
C PHE A 152 -6.32 -18.09 10.10
N HIS A 153 -4.98 -18.16 10.18
CA HIS A 153 -4.27 -19.34 10.73
C HIS A 153 -4.13 -19.35 12.26
N LYS A 154 -4.58 -18.31 12.97
CA LYS A 154 -4.36 -18.15 14.43
C LYS A 154 -5.38 -18.87 15.32
N GLY A 155 -6.21 -19.76 14.76
CA GLY A 155 -7.26 -20.45 15.50
C GLY A 155 -6.78 -21.69 16.28
N PRO A 156 -7.52 -22.10 17.33
CA PRO A 156 -7.30 -23.38 17.99
C PRO A 156 -7.44 -24.55 17.00
N GLN A 157 -6.53 -25.52 17.08
CA GLN A 157 -6.58 -26.74 16.29
C GLN A 157 -7.15 -27.89 17.14
N PHE A 158 -8.29 -28.42 16.72
CA PHE A 158 -8.89 -29.60 17.33
C PHE A 158 -8.40 -30.84 16.60
N LYS A 159 -7.99 -31.87 17.35
CA LYS A 159 -7.44 -33.13 16.81
C LYS A 159 -8.33 -34.34 17.05
N GLN A 160 -9.47 -34.13 17.69
CA GLN A 160 -10.39 -35.18 18.11
C GLN A 160 -11.84 -34.75 17.89
N VAL A 161 -12.70 -35.72 17.64
CA VAL A 161 -14.15 -35.56 17.58
C VAL A 161 -14.72 -35.77 18.98
N PHE A 162 -15.59 -34.87 19.41
CA PHE A 162 -16.29 -34.95 20.69
C PHE A 162 -17.73 -35.42 20.45
N GLU A 163 -18.17 -36.38 21.25
CA GLU A 163 -19.56 -36.83 21.25
C GLU A 163 -20.41 -35.89 22.11
N ILE A 164 -21.54 -35.46 21.58
CA ILE A 164 -22.44 -34.51 22.25
C ILE A 164 -23.75 -35.24 22.53
N PRO A 165 -24.04 -35.60 23.79
CA PRO A 165 -25.17 -36.46 24.12
C PRO A 165 -26.52 -35.73 24.17
N SER A 166 -26.54 -34.40 24.21
CA SER A 166 -27.76 -33.60 24.35
C SER A 166 -27.78 -32.35 23.46
N GLY A 167 -28.99 -31.91 23.10
CA GLY A 167 -29.17 -30.67 22.33
C GLY A 167 -28.71 -29.41 23.08
N GLU A 168 -28.78 -29.41 24.42
CA GLU A 168 -28.26 -28.31 25.25
C GLU A 168 -26.73 -28.24 25.14
N GLY A 169 -26.04 -29.39 25.15
CA GLY A 169 -24.60 -29.45 24.94
C GLY A 169 -24.17 -28.95 23.56
N PHE A 170 -24.99 -29.16 22.54
CA PHE A 170 -24.75 -28.63 21.18
C PHE A 170 -24.83 -27.10 21.16
N LEU A 171 -25.86 -26.51 21.77
CA LEU A 171 -26.01 -25.05 21.84
C LEU A 171 -24.86 -24.41 22.62
N ASP A 172 -24.54 -24.98 23.78
CA ASP A 172 -23.44 -24.50 24.63
C ASP A 172 -22.10 -24.47 23.89
N MET A 173 -21.83 -25.49 23.06
CA MET A 173 -20.59 -25.56 22.29
C MET A 173 -20.52 -24.51 21.17
N ILE A 174 -21.65 -24.13 20.57
CA ILE A 174 -21.68 -23.10 19.52
C ILE A 174 -21.62 -21.70 20.13
N ASP A 175 -22.36 -21.45 21.20
CA ASP A 175 -22.51 -20.12 21.79
C ASP A 175 -21.28 -19.66 22.58
N LYS A 176 -20.55 -20.60 23.20
CA LYS A 176 -19.36 -20.29 24.02
C LYS A 176 -18.06 -20.24 23.23
N GLU A 177 -18.05 -20.77 22.01
CA GLU A 177 -16.84 -20.86 21.18
C GLU A 177 -16.55 -19.53 20.44
N GLN A 178 -15.32 -19.36 19.97
CA GLN A 178 -14.95 -18.14 19.24
C GLN A 178 -15.63 -18.08 17.86
N LYS A 179 -16.13 -16.91 17.46
CA LYS A 179 -16.78 -16.68 16.16
C LYS A 179 -15.91 -17.03 14.93
N SER A 180 -14.59 -17.06 15.11
CA SER A 180 -13.61 -17.42 14.08
C SER A 180 -13.38 -18.93 13.96
N THR A 181 -13.88 -19.74 14.91
CA THR A 181 -13.70 -21.18 14.92
C THR A 181 -14.74 -21.85 14.03
N LEU A 182 -14.29 -22.71 13.12
CA LEU A 182 -15.17 -23.55 12.31
C LEU A 182 -15.60 -24.77 13.13
N ILE A 183 -16.90 -24.89 13.39
CA ILE A 183 -17.48 -26.05 14.06
C ILE A 183 -18.12 -26.95 13.01
N MET A 184 -17.64 -28.19 12.91
CA MET A 184 -18.22 -29.22 12.06
C MET A 184 -19.02 -30.20 12.92
N VAL A 185 -20.32 -30.31 12.68
CA VAL A 185 -21.20 -31.19 13.45
C VAL A 185 -21.71 -32.31 12.56
N HIS A 186 -21.51 -33.54 13.02
CA HIS A 186 -22.02 -34.74 12.39
C HIS A 186 -23.21 -35.26 13.20
N ILE A 187 -24.42 -35.06 12.69
CA ILE A 187 -25.65 -35.60 13.28
C ILE A 187 -25.87 -36.98 12.65
N TYR A 188 -25.84 -38.02 13.47
CA TYR A 188 -25.92 -39.40 13.01
C TYR A 188 -26.83 -40.24 13.89
N GLU A 189 -27.15 -41.43 13.40
CA GLU A 189 -27.87 -42.47 14.11
C GLU A 189 -27.15 -43.79 13.90
N ASP A 190 -27.03 -44.60 14.96
CA ASP A 190 -26.32 -45.88 14.90
C ASP A 190 -26.97 -46.83 13.90
N GLY A 191 -26.15 -47.41 13.02
CA GLY A 191 -26.61 -48.35 12.00
C GLY A 191 -27.16 -47.73 10.72
N VAL A 192 -27.18 -46.40 10.61
CA VAL A 192 -27.44 -45.69 9.35
C VAL A 192 -26.10 -45.45 8.62
N PRO A 193 -25.93 -45.98 7.39
CA PRO A 193 -24.69 -45.84 6.62
C PRO A 193 -24.45 -44.43 6.08
#